data_AF-A0A8I1HEY5-F1
#
_entry.id   AF-A0A8I1HEY5-F1
#
_cell.length_a   1.000
_cell.length_b   1.000
_cell.length_c   1.000
_cell.angle_alpha   90.00
_cell.angle_beta   90.00
_cell.angle_gamma   90.00
#
_symmetry.space_group_name_H-M   'P 1'
#
loop_
_entity.id
_entity.type
_entity.pdbx_description
1 polymer ?
#
loop_
_entity_poly.entity_id
_entity_poly.type
_entity_poly.pdbx_seq_one_letter_code
_entity_poly.pdbx_strand_id
1 'polypeptide(L)'
;MSGLIANGTFSNQDVVINSDPFFPSVSSNHVREVLRLDSSVTNQRLISAIEAAVIHVNEQLDSLLSKAPTLVEITTKQVNGKPIAAVLYFRAVAAAAGAELCERYRSYDTTNNGSQKAEELTPTIDDYKRDLRFAIRDLKKVRRLNVELV
;
A
#
# COMPACT_ATOMS: atom_id res chain seq x y z
N MET A 1 12.55 31.26 -28.45
CA MET A 1 12.92 29.94 -27.89
C MET A 1 11.65 29.22 -27.49
N SER A 2 11.12 28.37 -28.37
CA SER A 2 9.94 27.55 -28.03
C SER A 2 10.44 26.24 -27.41
N GLY A 3 10.29 26.12 -26.10
CA GLY A 3 10.59 24.90 -25.37
C GLY A 3 9.58 23.81 -25.74
N LEU A 4 10.09 22.64 -26.10
CA LEU A 4 9.30 21.44 -26.36
C LEU A 4 8.69 20.98 -25.02
N ILE A 5 7.38 21.19 -24.83
CA ILE A 5 6.65 20.64 -23.69
C ILE A 5 6.21 19.23 -24.08
N ALA A 6 6.96 18.20 -23.64
CA ALA A 6 6.54 16.82 -23.79
C ALA A 6 5.44 16.49 -22.78
N ASN A 7 4.19 16.88 -23.06
CA ASN A 7 3.03 16.39 -22.32
C ASN A 7 2.72 14.95 -22.81
N GLY A 8 3.51 13.99 -22.36
CA GLY A 8 3.10 12.59 -22.40
C GLY A 8 1.84 12.47 -21.53
N THR A 9 0.69 12.21 -22.15
CA THR A 9 -0.56 11.96 -21.43
C THR A 9 -0.46 10.62 -20.70
N PHE A 10 0.07 10.63 -19.48
CA PHE A 10 -0.01 9.48 -18.60
C PHE A 10 -1.47 9.28 -18.19
N SER A 11 -2.12 8.28 -18.77
CA SER A 11 -3.48 7.87 -18.38
C SER A 11 -3.44 7.26 -16.97
N ASN A 12 -3.80 8.06 -15.97
CA ASN A 12 -4.04 7.59 -14.59
C ASN A 12 -5.48 7.07 -14.45
N GLN A 13 -5.87 6.16 -15.34
CA GLN A 13 -7.15 5.46 -15.22
C GLN A 13 -7.13 4.53 -14.01
N ASP A 14 -8.25 4.46 -13.30
CA ASP A 14 -8.39 3.52 -12.19
C ASP A 14 -8.29 2.09 -12.69
N VAL A 15 -7.45 1.30 -12.05
CA VAL A 15 -7.33 -0.14 -12.30
C VAL A 15 -7.62 -0.85 -10.99
N VAL A 16 -8.65 -1.70 -11.02
CA VAL A 16 -9.03 -2.54 -9.89
C VAL A 16 -8.28 -3.86 -10.00
N ILE A 17 -7.37 -4.07 -9.07
CA ILE A 17 -6.56 -5.27 -8.96
C ILE A 17 -7.32 -6.30 -8.12
N ASN A 18 -7.57 -7.45 -8.73
CA ASN A 18 -8.24 -8.59 -8.10
C ASN A 18 -7.21 -9.72 -7.92
N SER A 19 -7.32 -10.46 -6.82
CA SER A 19 -6.51 -11.65 -6.55
C SER A 19 -7.42 -12.85 -6.32
N ASP A 20 -7.18 -13.68 -5.31
CA ASP A 20 -8.08 -14.77 -4.94
C ASP A 20 -9.44 -14.26 -4.44
N PRO A 21 -10.54 -15.02 -4.64
CA PRO A 21 -11.89 -14.64 -4.20
C PRO A 21 -12.02 -14.34 -2.70
N PHE A 22 -11.09 -14.86 -1.89
CA PHE A 22 -11.05 -14.63 -0.45
C PHE A 22 -10.69 -13.18 -0.09
N PHE A 23 -9.83 -12.53 -0.88
CA PHE A 23 -9.27 -11.22 -0.56
C PHE A 23 -10.03 -10.08 -1.27
N PRO A 24 -10.23 -8.93 -0.60
CA PRO A 24 -10.85 -7.76 -1.22
C PRO A 24 -10.04 -7.24 -2.41
N SER A 25 -10.73 -6.65 -3.38
CA SER A 25 -10.09 -5.96 -4.50
C SER A 25 -9.47 -4.61 -4.09
N VAL A 26 -8.47 -4.16 -4.83
CA VAL A 26 -7.71 -2.93 -4.54
C VAL A 26 -7.73 -2.01 -5.75
N SER A 27 -8.20 -0.77 -5.59
CA SER A 27 -8.18 0.27 -6.62
C SER A 27 -6.85 1.00 -6.64
N SER A 28 -6.25 1.16 -7.83
CA SER A 28 -5.02 1.91 -8.02
C SER A 28 -5.21 3.40 -7.69
N ASN A 29 -6.37 3.99 -8.02
CA ASN A 29 -6.66 5.37 -7.66
C ASN A 29 -6.76 5.56 -6.15
N HIS A 30 -7.39 4.62 -5.44
CA HIS A 30 -7.49 4.72 -3.98
C HIS A 30 -6.11 4.65 -3.31
N VAL A 31 -5.22 3.77 -3.80
CA VAL A 31 -3.82 3.72 -3.33
C VAL A 31 -3.09 5.02 -3.63
N ARG A 32 -3.22 5.55 -4.85
CA ARG A 32 -2.62 6.84 -5.25
C ARG A 32 -3.04 7.99 -4.35
N GLU A 33 -4.33 8.10 -4.06
CA GLU A 33 -4.89 9.13 -3.18
C GLU A 33 -4.34 9.01 -1.75
N VAL A 34 -4.35 7.81 -1.17
CA VAL A 34 -3.94 7.56 0.22
C VAL A 34 -2.45 7.79 0.41
N LEU A 35 -1.63 7.33 -0.54
CA LEU A 35 -0.17 7.55 -0.54
C LEU A 35 0.23 8.94 -1.03
N ARG A 36 -0.73 9.75 -1.52
CA ARG A 36 -0.52 11.09 -2.08
C ARG A 36 0.54 11.11 -3.17
N LEU A 37 0.52 10.11 -4.05
CA LEU A 37 1.50 10.00 -5.14
C LEU A 37 1.19 11.04 -6.21
N ASP A 38 2.21 11.78 -6.61
CA ASP A 38 2.13 12.76 -7.69
C ASP A 38 2.17 12.09 -9.08
N SER A 39 2.24 12.91 -10.13
CA SER A 39 2.32 12.43 -11.52
C SER A 39 3.67 11.82 -11.89
N SER A 40 4.69 11.87 -11.03
CA SER A 40 5.99 11.25 -11.30
C SER A 40 5.93 9.72 -11.23
N VAL A 41 5.01 9.18 -10.42
CA VAL A 41 4.71 7.75 -10.36
C VAL A 41 3.69 7.42 -11.44
N THR A 42 4.15 6.83 -12.54
CA THR A 42 3.28 6.38 -13.62
C THR A 42 2.31 5.29 -13.15
N ASN A 43 1.15 5.19 -13.80
CA ASN A 43 0.15 4.18 -13.43
C ASN A 43 0.71 2.74 -13.53
N GLN A 44 1.54 2.46 -14.53
CA GLN A 44 2.18 1.15 -14.68
C GLN A 44 3.13 0.80 -13.52
N ARG A 45 3.90 1.77 -13.01
CA ARG A 45 4.76 1.58 -11.83
C ARG A 45 3.92 1.33 -10.58
N LEU A 46 2.82 2.07 -10.43
CA LEU A 46 1.90 1.90 -9.32
C LEU A 46 1.24 0.52 -9.33
N ILE A 47 0.71 0.09 -10.49
CA ILE A 47 0.07 -1.22 -10.64
C ILE A 47 1.05 -2.34 -10.28
N SER A 48 2.28 -2.30 -10.81
CA SER A 48 3.30 -3.29 -10.49
C SER A 48 3.63 -3.36 -8.99
N ALA A 49 3.69 -2.21 -8.31
CA ALA A 49 3.92 -2.17 -6.87
C ALA A 49 2.71 -2.69 -6.06
N ILE A 50 1.48 -2.43 -6.52
CA ILE A 50 0.29 -2.97 -5.86
C ILE A 50 0.20 -4.48 -6.05
N GLU A 51 0.52 -5.02 -7.23
CA GLU A 51 0.54 -6.46 -7.48
C GLU A 51 1.53 -7.19 -6.55
N ALA A 52 2.76 -6.69 -6.46
CA ALA A 52 3.76 -7.24 -5.54
C ALA A 52 3.34 -7.11 -4.07
N ALA A 53 2.74 -5.99 -3.69
CA ALA A 53 2.19 -5.80 -2.35
C ALA A 53 1.03 -6.77 -2.03
N VAL A 54 0.12 -7.00 -2.98
CA VAL A 54 -1.00 -7.94 -2.81
C VAL A 54 -0.47 -9.36 -2.63
N ILE A 55 0.48 -9.81 -3.46
CA ILE A 55 1.10 -11.14 -3.31
C ILE A 55 1.71 -11.28 -1.91
N HIS A 56 2.53 -10.30 -1.50
CA HIS A 56 3.21 -10.34 -0.22
C HIS A 56 2.25 -10.34 0.99
N VAL A 57 1.16 -9.58 0.92
CA VAL A 57 0.17 -9.51 1.99
C VAL A 57 -0.66 -10.81 2.04
N ASN A 58 -1.05 -11.35 0.88
CA ASN A 58 -1.85 -12.56 0.80
C ASN A 58 -1.11 -13.76 1.40
N GLU A 59 0.15 -13.98 1.01
CA GLU A 59 1.00 -15.05 1.58
C GLU A 59 1.09 -14.97 3.10
N GLN A 60 1.20 -13.75 3.64
CA GLN A 60 1.21 -13.58 5.09
C GLN A 60 -0.14 -13.90 5.73
N LEU A 61 -1.25 -13.79 5.02
CA LEU A 61 -2.59 -14.02 5.55
C LEU A 61 -3.13 -15.44 5.25
N ASP A 62 -2.36 -16.32 4.64
CA ASP A 62 -2.74 -17.71 4.31
C ASP A 62 -3.40 -18.47 5.49
N SER A 63 -2.91 -18.26 6.70
CA SER A 63 -3.46 -18.83 7.94
C SER A 63 -4.93 -18.47 8.23
N LEU A 64 -5.49 -17.49 7.53
CA LEU A 64 -6.86 -17.00 7.71
C LEU A 64 -7.85 -17.63 6.72
N LEU A 65 -7.39 -18.24 5.62
CA LEU A 65 -8.28 -18.86 4.62
C LEU A 65 -9.14 -19.97 5.20
N SER A 66 -8.63 -20.69 6.21
CA SER A 66 -9.38 -21.76 6.88
C SER A 66 -10.39 -21.26 7.92
N LYS A 67 -10.41 -19.95 8.23
CA LYS A 67 -11.23 -19.39 9.33
C LYS A 67 -12.57 -18.83 8.87
N ALA A 68 -12.72 -18.48 7.60
CA ALA A 68 -13.92 -17.88 7.02
C ALA A 68 -13.90 -18.08 5.50
N PRO A 69 -15.05 -17.95 4.80
CA PRO A 69 -15.08 -18.05 3.34
C PRO A 69 -14.52 -16.80 2.63
N THR A 70 -14.58 -15.64 3.29
CA THR A 70 -14.00 -14.38 2.82
C THR A 70 -13.28 -13.65 3.94
N LEU A 71 -12.28 -12.81 3.61
CA LEU A 71 -11.51 -12.06 4.60
C LEU A 71 -12.42 -11.13 5.43
N VAL A 72 -13.44 -10.56 4.79
CA VAL A 72 -14.39 -9.63 5.40
C VAL A 72 -15.18 -10.29 6.54
N GLU A 73 -15.46 -11.58 6.43
CA GLU A 73 -16.25 -12.34 7.39
C GLU A 73 -15.47 -12.78 8.63
N ILE A 74 -14.14 -12.60 8.67
CA ILE A 74 -13.30 -12.92 9.86
C ILE A 74 -13.69 -12.09 11.09
N THR A 75 -14.29 -10.93 10.86
CA THR A 75 -14.75 -10.04 11.91
C THR A 75 -16.11 -9.44 11.58
N THR A 76 -17.00 -9.42 12.56
CA THR A 76 -18.29 -8.72 12.45
C THR A 76 -18.16 -7.22 12.70
N LYS A 77 -16.99 -6.77 13.20
CA LYS A 77 -16.76 -5.36 13.54
C LYS A 77 -16.58 -4.50 12.29
N GLN A 78 -17.15 -3.31 12.33
CA GLN A 78 -17.10 -2.34 11.25
C GLN A 78 -16.61 -0.98 11.76
N VAL A 79 -16.01 -0.18 10.86
CA VAL A 79 -15.68 1.23 11.06
C VAL A 79 -16.28 1.99 9.88
N ASN A 80 -17.11 2.99 10.16
CA ASN A 80 -17.81 3.79 9.14
C ASN A 80 -18.55 2.92 8.11
N GLY A 81 -19.25 1.87 8.56
CA GLY A 81 -19.96 0.90 7.72
C GLY A 81 -19.05 -0.05 6.91
N LYS A 82 -17.72 0.10 6.98
CA LYS A 82 -16.77 -0.79 6.32
C LYS A 82 -16.29 -1.88 7.28
N PRO A 83 -16.24 -3.15 6.85
CA PRO A 83 -15.64 -4.22 7.64
C PRO A 83 -14.20 -3.89 8.01
N ILE A 84 -13.84 -4.01 9.29
CA ILE A 84 -12.49 -3.68 9.76
C ILE A 84 -11.43 -4.51 9.02
N ALA A 85 -11.73 -5.77 8.69
CA ALA A 85 -10.84 -6.62 7.92
C ALA A 85 -10.50 -6.03 6.54
N ALA A 86 -11.48 -5.49 5.80
CA ALA A 86 -11.23 -4.84 4.52
C ALA A 86 -10.37 -3.58 4.67
N VAL A 87 -10.62 -2.78 5.70
CA VAL A 87 -9.85 -1.55 5.98
C VAL A 87 -8.39 -1.89 6.30
N LEU A 88 -8.16 -2.88 7.15
CA LEU A 88 -6.81 -3.31 7.52
C LEU A 88 -6.07 -3.96 6.35
N TYR A 89 -6.76 -4.75 5.53
CA TYR A 89 -6.19 -5.34 4.33
C TYR A 89 -5.71 -4.27 3.36
N PHE A 90 -6.59 -3.30 3.04
CA PHE A 90 -6.20 -2.18 2.19
C PHE A 90 -5.02 -1.40 2.77
N ARG A 91 -5.02 -1.14 4.09
CA ARG A 91 -3.88 -0.48 4.77
C ARG A 91 -2.59 -1.27 4.62
N ALA A 92 -2.62 -2.60 4.76
CA ALA A 92 -1.45 -3.45 4.59
C ALA A 92 -0.91 -3.36 3.15
N VAL A 93 -1.79 -3.49 2.15
CA VAL A 93 -1.40 -3.41 0.72
C VAL A 93 -0.84 -2.03 0.38
N ALA A 94 -1.52 -0.95 0.77
CA ALA A 94 -1.04 0.42 0.51
C ALA A 94 0.32 0.68 1.17
N ALA A 95 0.54 0.19 2.41
CA ALA A 95 1.81 0.34 3.08
C ALA A 95 2.94 -0.48 2.41
N ALA A 96 2.68 -1.72 1.99
CA ALA A 96 3.65 -2.50 1.22
C ALA A 96 4.00 -1.83 -0.12
N ALA A 97 2.99 -1.37 -0.87
CA ALA A 97 3.20 -0.67 -2.13
C ALA A 97 4.01 0.63 -1.93
N GLY A 98 3.69 1.40 -0.89
CA GLY A 98 4.45 2.60 -0.51
C GLY A 98 5.91 2.30 -0.19
N ALA A 99 6.18 1.24 0.59
CA ALA A 99 7.54 0.81 0.91
C ALA A 99 8.32 0.41 -0.36
N GLU A 100 7.71 -0.38 -1.25
CA GLU A 100 8.34 -0.82 -2.50
C GLU A 100 8.64 0.37 -3.43
N LEU A 101 7.68 1.30 -3.55
CA LEU A 101 7.87 2.51 -4.34
C LEU A 101 9.03 3.36 -3.77
N CYS A 102 9.09 3.53 -2.45
CA CYS A 102 10.19 4.26 -1.82
C CYS A 102 11.53 3.54 -2.00
N GLU A 103 11.60 2.21 -1.87
CA GLU A 103 12.84 1.45 -2.05
C GLU A 103 13.36 1.51 -3.49
N ARG A 104 12.49 1.35 -4.48
CA ARG A 104 12.90 1.26 -5.89
C ARG A 104 13.11 2.62 -6.54
N TYR A 105 12.35 3.64 -6.15
CA TYR A 105 12.29 4.89 -6.91
C TYR A 105 12.88 6.10 -6.18
N ARG A 106 13.17 6.03 -4.87
CA ARG A 106 13.95 7.09 -4.18
C ARG A 106 15.37 7.22 -4.73
N SER A 107 15.95 6.12 -5.21
CA SER A 107 17.27 6.07 -5.83
C SER A 107 17.37 6.83 -7.16
N TYR A 108 16.24 7.19 -7.78
CA TYR A 108 16.21 7.81 -9.11
C TYR A 108 16.23 9.34 -9.10
N ASP A 109 15.91 9.97 -7.96
CA ASP A 109 15.74 11.43 -7.86
C ASP A 109 16.89 12.15 -7.13
N THR A 110 18.00 11.44 -6.85
CA THR A 110 19.17 12.00 -6.15
C THR A 110 19.99 13.00 -6.98
N THR A 111 19.55 13.36 -8.19
CA THR A 111 20.20 14.36 -9.05
C THR A 111 19.70 15.79 -8.90
N ASN A 112 18.67 16.05 -8.08
CA ASN A 112 18.16 17.42 -7.91
C ASN A 112 18.44 17.99 -6.51
N ASN A 113 19.57 18.70 -6.39
CA ASN A 113 20.05 19.41 -5.19
C ASN A 113 19.13 20.59 -4.76
N GLY A 114 17.85 20.35 -4.45
CA GLY A 114 16.91 21.46 -4.20
C GLY A 114 15.84 21.30 -3.12
N SER A 115 15.63 20.13 -2.51
CA SER A 115 14.40 19.88 -1.71
C SER A 115 14.63 19.34 -0.29
N GLN A 116 15.70 19.75 0.40
CA GLN A 116 15.99 19.36 1.79
C GLN A 116 14.89 19.71 2.82
N LYS A 117 13.84 20.45 2.46
CA LYS A 117 12.67 20.74 3.33
C LYS A 117 11.41 19.93 3.00
N ALA A 118 11.34 19.26 1.85
CA ALA A 118 10.17 18.47 1.47
C ALA A 118 10.29 17.00 1.91
N GLU A 119 11.52 16.49 2.09
CA GLU A 119 11.77 15.13 2.60
C GLU A 119 11.28 14.92 4.04
N GLU A 120 11.10 16.00 4.82
CA GLU A 120 10.75 15.90 6.25
C GLU A 120 9.29 15.50 6.50
N LEU A 121 8.41 15.57 5.49
CA LEU A 121 6.98 15.25 5.61
C LEU A 121 6.54 13.92 4.96
N THR A 122 7.43 13.24 4.24
CA THR A 122 7.09 11.98 3.57
C THR A 122 7.36 10.80 4.50
N PRO A 123 6.43 9.83 4.64
CA PRO A 123 6.69 8.63 5.44
C PRO A 123 7.95 7.91 4.95
N THR A 124 8.77 7.45 5.89
CA THR A 124 9.97 6.67 5.54
C THR A 124 9.60 5.24 5.14
N ILE A 125 10.54 4.53 4.51
CA ILE A 125 10.40 3.09 4.21
C ILE A 125 10.08 2.31 5.51
N ASP A 126 10.72 2.68 6.62
CA ASP A 126 10.52 2.03 7.91
C ASP A 126 9.13 2.31 8.50
N ASP A 127 8.58 3.50 8.28
CA ASP A 127 7.20 3.82 8.67
C ASP A 127 6.20 2.95 7.90
N TYR A 128 6.37 2.82 6.59
CA TYR A 128 5.53 1.94 5.77
C TYR A 128 5.65 0.47 6.20
N LYS A 129 6.87 -0.03 6.41
CA LYS A 129 7.09 -1.39 6.89
C LYS A 129 6.49 -1.61 8.29
N ARG A 130 6.50 -0.60 9.17
CA ARG A 130 5.85 -0.65 10.48
C ARG A 130 4.33 -0.73 10.33
N ASP A 131 3.74 0.11 9.49
CA ASP A 131 2.29 0.12 9.25
C ASP A 131 1.79 -1.18 8.62
N LEU A 132 2.54 -1.74 7.66
CA LEU A 132 2.32 -3.07 7.12
C LEU A 132 2.25 -4.12 8.23
N ARG A 133 3.31 -4.20 9.06
CA ARG A 133 3.39 -5.18 10.15
C ARG A 133 2.22 -5.03 11.12
N PHE A 134 1.85 -3.81 11.47
CA PHE A 134 0.73 -3.56 12.38
C PHE A 134 -0.59 -4.02 11.79
N ALA A 135 -0.87 -3.68 10.52
CA ALA A 135 -2.10 -4.09 9.86
C ALA A 135 -2.22 -5.62 9.75
N ILE A 136 -1.14 -6.32 9.38
CA ILE A 136 -1.13 -7.79 9.30
C ILE A 136 -1.33 -8.43 10.68
N ARG A 137 -0.68 -7.90 11.72
CA ARG A 137 -0.84 -8.43 13.09
C ARG A 137 -2.24 -8.20 13.62
N ASP A 138 -2.85 -7.06 13.34
CA ASP A 138 -4.24 -6.78 13.71
C ASP A 138 -5.21 -7.73 13.01
N LEU A 139 -5.01 -8.00 11.71
CA LEU A 139 -5.81 -8.99 10.96
C LEU A 139 -5.71 -10.39 11.56
N LYS A 140 -4.49 -10.79 11.94
CA LYS A 140 -4.24 -12.07 12.63
C LYS A 140 -4.70 -12.08 14.09
N LYS A 141 -5.12 -10.93 14.64
CA LYS A 141 -5.44 -10.72 16.07
C LYS A 141 -4.27 -11.09 17.00
N VAL A 142 -3.05 -10.73 16.60
CA VAL A 142 -1.82 -10.91 17.39
C VAL A 142 -1.28 -9.55 17.84
N ARG A 143 -0.68 -9.49 19.04
CA ARG A 143 -0.15 -8.23 19.64
C ARG A 143 0.88 -7.56 18.73
N ARG A 144 0.77 -6.26 18.44
CA ARG A 144 1.68 -5.53 17.52
C ARG A 144 3.16 -5.53 17.90
N LEU A 145 3.49 -5.59 19.19
CA LEU A 145 4.86 -5.67 19.72
C LEU A 145 4.95 -6.74 20.79
N ASN A 146 5.96 -7.60 20.73
CA ASN A 146 6.36 -8.42 21.86
C ASN A 146 7.40 -7.62 22.64
N VAL A 147 6.98 -6.88 23.66
CA VAL A 147 7.90 -6.48 24.74
C VAL A 147 7.75 -7.55 25.80
N GLU A 148 8.71 -8.48 25.84
CA GLU A 148 8.97 -9.23 27.06
C GLU A 148 9.84 -8.30 27.91
N LEU A 149 9.31 -7.85 29.04
CA LEU A 149 10.12 -7.24 30.08
C LEU A 149 10.87 -8.40 30.75
N VAL A 150 12.19 -8.48 30.55
CA VAL A 150 13.09 -9.25 31.40
C VAL A 150 13.54 -8.35 32.54
#